data_AF-A0A0K1PVG6-F1
#
_entry.id   AF-A0A0K1PVG6-F1
#
_cell.length_a   1.000
_cell.length_b   1.000
_cell.length_c   1.000
_cell.angle_alpha   90.00
_cell.angle_beta   90.00
_cell.angle_gamma   90.00
#
_symmetry.space_group_name_H-M   'P 1'
#
loop_
_entity.id
_entity.type
_entity.pdbx_description
1 polymer ?
#
loop_
_entity_poly.entity_id
_entity_poly.type
_entity_poly.pdbx_seq_one_letter_code
_entity_poly.pdbx_strand_id
1 'polypeptide(L)'
;MVDVLVRDDDGSPASEADLATWQERQDQKTIVALDANARFVVPQTALPRILVVDPRTMRIRADLASPGPEFLAEEVARAVADVDGVAAPTSNEPTKVDGRFDRMQWDMMRGMFLGSGGPPKDPTNRVADDVPAAALGKLLFADQSLSPSGLVSCEGCHEPSRTFADNAETATRGIGGVERNTPSVVLSAWSRWQFWDGRADSLWMQALGPFEAPAEFGSSRLFVAHRIHDVYKDAYEPIFGPLPDLADTLRYPPSGGPGASAYDAMPESDRDAVTAVFVNVGKAIAAYERSFRTYGTALDSYRSGYADALTDSQKDGLLAFFTTGCAQCHWGPRLTDDAFHVVRFPTGHHDGSADPGRSEGRAAYESSEFRVDGRWSDSPAPPRRVVHDGELGAFKTPPLRGVVLTGPYGHGGSVPLLRMAVDLHRTLGMPQGSTMTTGDVDPCLVPFDAARVDAITSFLGTLGLGFSSTL
;
A
#
# COMPACT_ATOMS: atom_id res chain seq x y z
N MET A 1 26.71 15.93 -22.98
CA MET A 1 26.05 14.61 -22.87
C MET A 1 25.65 14.50 -21.41
N VAL A 2 24.35 14.40 -21.14
CA VAL A 2 23.83 14.25 -19.77
C VAL A 2 23.06 12.94 -19.81
N ASP A 3 23.58 11.94 -19.14
CA ASP A 3 22.85 10.69 -18.91
C ASP A 3 22.21 10.74 -17.53
N VAL A 4 20.93 10.39 -17.48
CA VAL A 4 20.12 10.39 -16.25
C VAL A 4 19.70 8.95 -15.98
N LEU A 5 20.14 8.41 -14.85
CA LEU A 5 19.67 7.13 -14.33
C LEU A 5 18.48 7.41 -13.40
N VAL A 6 17.26 7.16 -13.86
CA VAL A 6 16.02 7.50 -13.13
C VAL A 6 15.51 6.32 -12.29
N ARG A 7 15.84 5.08 -12.64
CA ARG A 7 15.48 3.83 -11.95
C ARG A 7 16.18 2.65 -12.66
N ASP A 8 16.37 1.54 -11.96
CA ASP A 8 16.80 0.28 -12.59
C ASP A 8 15.63 -0.40 -13.34
N ASP A 9 15.94 -1.41 -14.17
CA ASP A 9 14.99 -2.24 -14.94
C ASP A 9 13.93 -2.93 -14.05
N ASP A 10 14.15 -2.98 -12.72
CA ASP A 10 13.26 -3.56 -11.71
C ASP A 10 12.44 -2.54 -10.89
N GLY A 11 12.64 -1.24 -11.12
CA GLY A 11 11.90 -0.16 -10.47
C GLY A 11 12.41 0.29 -9.10
N SER A 12 13.56 -0.22 -8.64
CA SER A 12 14.23 0.21 -7.40
C SER A 12 14.97 1.57 -7.57
N PRO A 13 15.19 2.33 -6.48
CA PRO A 13 16.15 3.44 -6.51
C PRO A 13 17.54 2.91 -6.85
N ALA A 14 18.24 3.55 -7.79
CA ALA A 14 19.57 3.13 -8.19
C ALA A 14 20.56 3.13 -7.00
N SER A 15 21.32 2.04 -6.86
CA SER A 15 22.36 1.87 -5.86
C SER A 15 23.77 2.03 -6.46
N GLU A 16 24.80 2.21 -5.63
CA GLU A 16 26.20 2.23 -6.10
C GLU A 16 26.63 0.94 -6.81
N ALA A 17 26.01 -0.20 -6.47
CA ALA A 17 26.31 -1.48 -7.11
C ALA A 17 25.80 -1.52 -8.57
N ASP A 18 24.72 -0.81 -8.87
CA ASP A 18 24.09 -0.76 -10.19
C ASP A 18 24.90 0.11 -11.17
N LEU A 19 25.74 1.02 -10.64
CA LEU A 19 26.67 1.81 -11.44
C LEU A 19 27.66 0.91 -12.18
N ALA A 20 28.12 -0.20 -11.58
CA ALA A 20 29.07 -1.12 -12.21
C ALA A 20 28.44 -1.90 -13.38
N THR A 21 27.17 -2.32 -13.24
CA THR A 21 26.42 -3.00 -14.31
C THR A 21 26.03 -2.04 -15.43
N TRP A 22 25.71 -0.77 -15.10
CA TRP A 22 25.52 0.28 -16.09
C TRP A 22 26.83 0.63 -16.83
N GLN A 23 27.95 0.64 -16.10
CA GLN A 23 29.31 0.87 -16.61
C GLN A 23 29.73 -0.22 -17.62
N GLU A 24 29.44 -1.50 -17.36
CA GLU A 24 29.65 -2.59 -18.33
C GLU A 24 28.83 -2.42 -19.62
N ARG A 25 27.61 -1.86 -19.53
CA ARG A 25 26.73 -1.61 -20.69
C ARG A 25 27.15 -0.37 -21.51
N GLN A 26 27.87 0.57 -20.91
CA GLN A 26 28.19 1.89 -21.48
C GLN A 26 29.67 2.06 -21.86
N ASP A 27 30.53 1.05 -21.69
CA ASP A 27 31.94 1.11 -22.09
C ASP A 27 32.13 1.05 -23.63
N GLN A 28 31.75 2.16 -24.28
CA GLN A 28 32.53 2.77 -25.35
C GLN A 28 32.74 4.27 -25.05
N LYS A 29 33.89 4.54 -24.38
CA LYS A 29 34.60 5.84 -24.24
C LYS A 29 34.15 6.80 -23.14
N THR A 30 34.84 6.68 -21.99
CA THR A 30 35.48 7.73 -21.16
C THR A 30 34.71 9.04 -20.85
N ILE A 31 34.37 9.25 -19.57
CA ILE A 31 34.93 10.23 -18.60
C ILE A 31 33.92 10.38 -17.44
N VAL A 32 34.25 9.93 -16.23
CA VAL A 32 33.69 10.50 -14.99
C VAL A 32 34.87 10.83 -14.10
N ALA A 33 34.95 12.08 -13.65
CA ALA A 33 35.86 12.49 -12.60
C ALA A 33 35.07 12.65 -11.30
N LEU A 34 35.66 12.26 -10.18
CA LEU A 34 35.12 12.46 -8.83
C LEU A 34 36.17 13.27 -8.06
N ASP A 35 35.74 14.36 -7.42
CA ASP A 35 36.60 15.15 -6.53
C ASP A 35 36.89 14.33 -5.27
N ALA A 36 38.15 13.91 -5.11
CA ALA A 36 38.60 13.07 -4.00
C ALA A 36 38.52 13.75 -2.61
N ASN A 37 38.26 15.07 -2.56
CA ASN A 37 38.10 15.82 -1.31
C ASN A 37 36.63 16.13 -0.95
N ALA A 38 35.68 15.80 -1.83
CA ALA A 38 34.27 16.01 -1.56
C ALA A 38 33.81 15.01 -0.48
N ARG A 39 33.55 15.52 0.72
CA ARG A 39 32.82 14.76 1.74
C ARG A 39 31.33 14.93 1.49
N PHE A 40 30.72 13.91 0.91
CA PHE A 40 29.26 13.82 0.82
C PHE A 40 28.71 13.56 2.23
N VAL A 41 28.23 14.61 2.89
CA VAL A 41 27.17 14.42 3.88
C VAL A 41 25.90 14.44 3.04
N VAL A 42 25.31 13.26 2.79
CA VAL A 42 24.02 13.14 2.12
C VAL A 42 22.96 13.45 3.18
N PRO A 43 22.34 14.64 3.23
CA PRO A 43 21.11 14.77 3.99
C PRO A 43 20.07 13.98 3.20
N GLN A 44 19.36 13.12 3.89
CA GLN A 44 18.48 12.08 3.37
C GLN A 44 17.24 12.57 2.58
N THR A 45 17.15 13.85 2.25
CA THR A 45 15.88 14.48 1.86
C THR A 45 15.67 14.49 0.33
N ALA A 46 14.70 13.67 -0.10
CA ALA A 46 13.98 13.64 -1.39
C ALA A 46 14.77 13.32 -2.68
N LEU A 47 14.44 12.17 -3.28
CA LEU A 47 14.88 11.75 -4.62
C LEU A 47 13.81 12.07 -5.69
N PRO A 48 14.17 12.26 -6.99
CA PRO A 48 15.52 12.20 -7.54
C PRO A 48 16.35 13.42 -7.16
N ARG A 49 17.60 13.21 -6.76
CA ARG A 49 18.54 14.29 -6.45
C ARG A 49 19.39 14.56 -7.68
N ILE A 50 19.50 15.82 -8.10
CA ILE A 50 20.27 16.23 -9.27
C ILE A 50 21.44 17.09 -8.83
N LEU A 51 22.64 16.62 -9.13
CA LEU A 51 23.88 17.36 -8.93
C LEU A 51 24.26 18.07 -10.23
N VAL A 52 24.45 19.38 -10.17
CA VAL A 52 25.03 20.17 -11.26
C VAL A 52 26.52 20.29 -11.00
N VAL A 53 27.34 19.63 -11.82
CA VAL A 53 28.80 19.57 -11.65
C VAL A 53 29.48 20.37 -12.76
N ASP A 54 30.43 21.24 -12.40
CA ASP A 54 31.31 21.89 -13.36
C ASP A 54 32.39 20.89 -13.81
N PRO A 55 32.38 20.43 -15.08
CA PRO A 55 33.32 19.40 -15.53
C PRO A 55 34.75 19.94 -15.71
N ARG A 56 34.97 21.25 -15.68
CA ARG A 56 36.30 21.86 -15.81
C ARG A 56 37.07 21.78 -14.49
N THR A 57 36.35 21.90 -13.37
CA THR A 57 36.90 21.97 -12.01
C THR A 57 36.49 20.80 -11.11
N MET A 58 35.53 19.99 -11.57
CA MET A 58 34.91 18.88 -10.83
C MET A 58 34.19 19.30 -9.54
N ARG A 59 33.84 20.57 -9.41
CA ARG A 59 33.09 21.10 -8.27
C ARG A 59 31.60 20.99 -8.48
N ILE A 60 30.88 20.62 -7.43
CA ILE A 60 29.41 20.70 -7.38
C ILE A 60 29.01 22.18 -7.30
N ARG A 61 28.15 22.61 -8.21
CA ARG A 61 27.63 23.98 -8.31
C ARG A 61 26.19 24.10 -7.80
N ALA A 62 25.41 23.03 -7.94
CA ALA A 62 24.10 22.92 -7.32
C ALA A 62 23.80 21.48 -6.92
N ASP A 63 23.00 21.34 -5.88
CA ASP A 63 22.54 20.08 -5.32
C ASP A 63 21.04 20.19 -5.07
N LEU A 64 20.25 19.58 -5.95
CA LEU A 64 18.83 19.82 -6.09
C LEU A 64 18.05 18.57 -5.71
N ALA A 65 17.18 18.67 -4.70
CA ALA A 65 16.29 17.58 -4.30
C ALA A 65 14.97 17.65 -5.07
N SER A 66 14.71 16.67 -5.94
CA SER A 66 13.51 16.55 -6.79
C SER A 66 13.13 17.83 -7.56
N PRO A 67 14.06 18.44 -8.32
CA PRO A 67 13.75 19.67 -9.02
C PRO A 67 12.79 19.42 -10.20
N GLY A 68 11.81 20.31 -10.37
CA GLY A 68 11.04 20.36 -11.61
C GLY A 68 11.91 20.77 -12.81
N PRO A 69 11.51 20.44 -14.05
CA PRO A 69 12.34 20.65 -15.24
C PRO A 69 12.66 22.13 -15.51
N GLU A 70 11.72 23.04 -15.23
CA GLU A 70 11.94 24.49 -15.38
C GLU A 70 12.95 25.02 -14.36
N PHE A 71 12.78 24.66 -13.08
CA PHE A 71 13.71 25.04 -12.01
C PHE A 71 15.11 24.43 -12.22
N LEU A 72 15.18 23.17 -12.66
CA LEU A 72 16.44 22.54 -13.04
C LEU A 72 17.12 23.30 -14.18
N ALA A 73 16.36 23.68 -15.21
CA ALA A 73 16.91 24.44 -16.34
C ALA A 73 17.43 25.82 -15.88
N GLU A 74 16.73 26.50 -14.97
CA GLU A 74 17.18 27.76 -14.38
C GLU A 74 18.46 27.60 -13.56
N GLU A 75 18.53 26.60 -12.68
CA GLU A 75 19.71 26.34 -11.85
C GLU A 75 20.91 25.91 -12.69
N VAL A 76 20.69 25.14 -13.76
CA VAL A 76 21.73 24.85 -14.75
C VAL A 76 22.18 26.13 -15.46
N ALA A 77 21.26 26.99 -15.88
CA ALA A 77 21.60 28.25 -16.55
C ALA A 77 22.35 29.22 -15.63
N ARG A 78 22.02 29.26 -14.34
CA ARG A 78 22.75 30.00 -13.30
C ARG A 78 24.14 29.44 -13.08
N ALA A 79 24.27 28.12 -12.97
CA ALA A 79 25.57 27.46 -12.82
C ALA A 79 26.47 27.73 -14.04
N VAL A 80 25.91 27.72 -15.25
CA VAL A 80 26.65 28.07 -16.48
C VAL A 80 27.06 29.55 -16.47
N ALA A 81 26.15 30.46 -16.11
CA ALA A 81 26.47 31.89 -16.06
C ALA A 81 27.60 32.21 -15.07
N ASP A 82 27.58 31.57 -13.89
CA ASP A 82 28.63 31.69 -12.87
C ASP A 82 29.96 31.10 -13.35
N VAL A 83 29.94 29.98 -14.07
CA VAL A 83 31.14 29.38 -14.71
C VAL A 83 31.73 30.31 -15.79
N ASP A 84 30.88 30.96 -16.57
CA ASP A 84 31.30 31.82 -17.69
C ASP A 84 31.54 33.28 -17.28
N GLY A 85 31.37 33.62 -15.99
CA GLY A 85 31.60 34.96 -15.44
C GLY A 85 30.62 36.01 -15.96
N VAL A 86 29.42 35.59 -16.37
CA VAL A 86 28.36 36.47 -16.88
C VAL A 86 27.24 36.62 -15.85
N ALA A 87 26.43 37.66 -16.02
CA ALA A 87 25.28 37.88 -15.14
C ALA A 87 24.34 36.67 -15.20
N ALA A 88 23.98 36.13 -14.03
CA ALA A 88 23.03 35.04 -13.92
C ALA A 88 21.67 35.46 -14.51
N PRO A 89 20.98 34.58 -15.24
CA PRO A 89 19.62 34.84 -15.70
C PRO A 89 18.71 35.12 -14.48
N THR A 90 17.80 36.07 -14.64
CA THR A 90 16.75 36.32 -13.67
C THR A 90 15.89 35.07 -13.56
N SER A 91 15.76 34.50 -12.35
CA SER A 91 14.82 33.40 -12.13
C SER A 91 13.41 33.94 -12.28
N ASN A 92 12.62 33.26 -13.10
CA ASN A 92 11.21 33.56 -13.24
C ASN A 92 10.45 32.56 -12.37
N GLU A 93 9.38 33.02 -11.72
CA GLU A 93 8.42 32.09 -11.14
C GLU A 93 7.95 31.10 -12.22
N PRO A 94 7.94 29.79 -11.95
CA PRO A 94 7.46 28.79 -12.90
C PRO A 94 6.09 29.19 -13.43
N THR A 95 5.89 29.04 -14.73
CA THR A 95 4.64 29.49 -15.35
C THR A 95 3.48 28.67 -14.79
N LYS A 96 2.52 29.35 -14.16
CA LYS A 96 1.33 28.69 -13.60
C LYS A 96 0.33 28.42 -14.71
N VAL A 97 -0.13 27.18 -14.82
CA VAL A 97 -1.07 26.72 -15.86
C VAL A 97 -2.47 27.28 -15.63
N ASP A 98 -2.90 27.38 -14.37
CA ASP A 98 -4.24 27.84 -13.95
C ASP A 98 -4.16 29.02 -12.97
N GLY A 99 -3.02 29.72 -12.95
CA GLY A 99 -2.73 30.79 -11.99
C GLY A 99 -2.31 30.30 -10.60
N ARG A 100 -2.25 28.99 -10.35
CA ARG A 100 -1.89 28.44 -9.04
C ARG A 100 -0.85 27.32 -9.12
N PHE A 101 -1.06 26.33 -9.98
CA PHE A 101 -0.16 25.19 -10.13
C PHE A 101 0.74 25.36 -11.36
N ASP A 102 2.02 25.03 -11.21
CA ASP A 102 2.94 24.93 -12.35
C ASP A 102 2.71 23.65 -13.17
N ARG A 103 3.45 23.50 -14.27
CA ARG A 103 3.29 22.34 -15.16
C ARG A 103 3.63 21.02 -14.47
N MET A 104 4.65 20.99 -13.61
CA MET A 104 5.04 19.77 -12.89
C MET A 104 3.94 19.33 -11.92
N GLN A 105 3.37 20.26 -11.18
CA GLN A 105 2.28 19.99 -10.24
C GLN A 105 1.02 19.50 -10.97
N TRP A 106 0.74 20.04 -12.16
CA TRP A 106 -0.29 19.49 -13.04
C TRP A 106 0.02 18.06 -13.48
N ASP A 107 1.28 17.75 -13.79
CA ASP A 107 1.69 16.41 -14.19
C ASP A 107 1.60 15.43 -13.01
N MET A 108 1.94 15.86 -11.80
CA MET A 108 1.70 15.11 -10.56
C MET A 108 0.21 14.82 -10.36
N MET A 109 -0.67 15.83 -10.49
CA MET A 109 -2.12 15.66 -10.42
C MET A 109 -2.64 14.69 -11.48
N ARG A 110 -2.09 14.73 -12.71
CA ARG A 110 -2.46 13.77 -13.77
C ARG A 110 -2.14 12.33 -13.38
N GLY A 111 -1.02 12.10 -12.70
CA GLY A 111 -0.65 10.77 -12.17
C GLY A 111 -1.51 10.29 -11.00
N MET A 112 -2.17 11.21 -10.29
CA MET A 112 -3.05 10.88 -9.15
C MET A 112 -4.46 10.43 -9.57
N PHE A 113 -4.80 10.51 -10.86
CA PHE A 113 -6.15 10.23 -11.35
C PHE A 113 -6.51 8.74 -11.21
N LEU A 114 -7.59 8.47 -10.46
CA LEU A 114 -8.19 7.14 -10.39
C LEU A 114 -9.26 7.08 -11.47
N GLY A 115 -8.88 6.54 -12.63
CA GLY A 115 -9.82 6.35 -13.73
C GLY A 115 -10.95 5.40 -13.37
N SER A 116 -11.98 5.31 -14.22
CA SER A 116 -13.12 4.40 -14.05
C SER A 116 -12.80 2.93 -14.37
N GLY A 117 -11.52 2.57 -14.43
CA GLY A 117 -11.07 1.22 -14.75
C GLY A 117 -11.33 0.24 -13.60
N GLY A 118 -11.30 -1.05 -13.92
CA GLY A 118 -11.22 -2.10 -12.89
C GLY A 118 -9.78 -2.27 -12.38
N PRO A 119 -9.60 -2.95 -11.24
CA PRO A 119 -8.28 -3.30 -10.72
C PRO A 119 -7.41 -4.08 -11.72
N PRO A 120 -6.07 -4.04 -11.61
CA PRO A 120 -5.14 -4.78 -12.48
C PRO A 120 -5.51 -6.26 -12.53
N LYS A 121 -5.32 -6.93 -13.69
CA LYS A 121 -5.63 -8.37 -13.81
C LYS A 121 -4.91 -9.18 -12.72
N ASP A 122 -5.60 -10.16 -12.17
CA ASP A 122 -5.03 -11.10 -11.20
C ASP A 122 -4.88 -12.49 -11.85
N PRO A 123 -3.69 -12.85 -12.35
CA PRO A 123 -3.47 -14.17 -12.94
C PRO A 123 -3.40 -15.29 -11.89
N THR A 124 -3.34 -14.96 -10.59
CA THR A 124 -3.15 -15.92 -9.50
C THR A 124 -4.47 -16.48 -8.98
N ASN A 125 -5.58 -15.90 -9.41
CA ASN A 125 -6.94 -16.32 -9.11
C ASN A 125 -7.75 -16.45 -10.41
N ARG A 126 -7.98 -17.68 -10.87
CA ARG A 126 -8.69 -17.99 -12.12
C ARG A 126 -10.15 -17.51 -12.13
N VAL A 127 -10.73 -17.25 -10.96
CA VAL A 127 -12.12 -16.77 -10.80
C VAL A 127 -12.20 -15.30 -10.40
N ALA A 128 -11.10 -14.54 -10.48
CA ALA A 128 -11.03 -13.15 -10.01
C ALA A 128 -12.12 -12.24 -10.62
N ASP A 129 -12.46 -12.44 -11.89
CA ASP A 129 -13.48 -11.66 -12.61
C ASP A 129 -14.75 -12.49 -12.91
N ASP A 130 -14.94 -13.65 -12.24
CA ASP A 130 -16.10 -14.53 -12.42
C ASP A 130 -17.30 -14.07 -11.57
N VAL A 131 -18.44 -13.84 -12.22
CA VAL A 131 -19.65 -13.30 -11.55
C VAL A 131 -20.24 -14.27 -10.53
N PRO A 132 -20.42 -15.58 -10.84
CA PRO A 132 -20.82 -16.57 -9.83
C PRO A 132 -19.87 -16.63 -8.62
N ALA A 133 -18.55 -16.62 -8.83
CA ALA A 133 -17.58 -16.62 -7.74
C ALA A 133 -17.67 -15.38 -6.86
N ALA A 134 -17.84 -14.20 -7.47
CA ALA A 134 -18.02 -12.96 -6.73
C ALA A 134 -19.35 -12.94 -5.95
N ALA A 135 -20.42 -13.54 -6.49
CA ALA A 135 -21.69 -13.71 -5.79
C ALA A 135 -21.57 -14.65 -4.59
N LEU A 136 -20.86 -15.77 -4.73
CA LEU A 136 -20.53 -16.66 -3.60
C LEU A 136 -19.67 -15.91 -2.56
N GLY A 137 -18.65 -15.18 -3.01
CA GLY A 137 -17.80 -14.34 -2.16
C GLY A 137 -18.60 -13.34 -1.33
N LYS A 138 -19.61 -12.69 -1.92
CA LYS A 138 -20.52 -11.77 -1.22
C LYS A 138 -21.30 -12.46 -0.09
N LEU A 139 -21.77 -13.68 -0.32
CA LEU A 139 -22.47 -14.47 0.71
C LEU A 139 -21.52 -14.84 1.85
N LEU A 140 -20.30 -15.27 1.53
CA LEU A 140 -19.28 -15.66 2.51
C LEU A 140 -18.80 -14.45 3.33
N PHE A 141 -18.66 -13.28 2.70
CA PHE A 141 -18.22 -12.05 3.35
C PHE A 141 -19.16 -11.61 4.50
N ALA A 142 -20.47 -11.86 4.34
CA ALA A 142 -21.48 -11.52 5.33
C ALA A 142 -21.71 -12.63 6.38
N ASP A 143 -21.20 -13.85 6.16
CA ASP A 143 -21.56 -15.03 6.96
C ASP A 143 -20.79 -15.13 8.28
N GLN A 144 -21.46 -14.83 9.39
CA GLN A 144 -20.89 -14.94 10.74
C GLN A 144 -20.61 -16.38 11.18
N SER A 145 -21.22 -17.34 10.52
CA SER A 145 -21.18 -18.74 10.93
C SER A 145 -19.97 -19.51 10.38
N LEU A 146 -19.12 -18.84 9.61
CA LEU A 146 -17.75 -19.27 9.30
C LEU A 146 -16.81 -19.10 10.51
N SER A 147 -17.21 -18.32 11.53
CA SER A 147 -16.59 -18.32 12.84
C SER A 147 -17.28 -19.33 13.76
N PRO A 148 -16.54 -20.21 14.48
CA PRO A 148 -17.13 -21.10 15.48
C PRO A 148 -17.90 -20.36 16.59
N SER A 149 -17.57 -19.09 16.86
CA SER A 149 -18.31 -18.26 17.81
C SER A 149 -19.69 -17.84 17.30
N GLY A 150 -19.89 -17.81 15.99
CA GLY A 150 -21.07 -17.24 15.34
C GLY A 150 -21.19 -15.71 15.44
N LEU A 151 -20.13 -15.01 15.87
CA LEU A 151 -20.17 -13.57 16.15
C LEU A 151 -19.44 -12.71 15.11
N VAL A 152 -18.58 -13.32 14.28
CA VAL A 152 -17.63 -12.59 13.42
C VAL A 152 -17.85 -12.96 11.95
N SER A 153 -18.03 -11.94 11.12
CA SER A 153 -17.98 -12.01 9.64
C SER A 153 -17.03 -10.93 9.12
N CYS A 154 -16.64 -11.00 7.85
CA CYS A 154 -15.83 -9.95 7.23
C CYS A 154 -16.59 -8.61 7.26
N GLU A 155 -17.88 -8.63 6.93
CA GLU A 155 -18.74 -7.44 6.93
C GLU A 155 -18.86 -6.79 8.33
N GLY A 156 -18.80 -7.59 9.40
CA GLY A 156 -18.84 -7.07 10.76
C GLY A 156 -17.70 -6.12 11.13
N CYS A 157 -16.52 -6.28 10.49
CA CYS A 157 -15.40 -5.36 10.62
C CYS A 157 -15.24 -4.43 9.40
N HIS A 158 -15.80 -4.80 8.25
CA HIS A 158 -15.72 -4.06 7.00
C HIS A 158 -17.11 -3.60 6.55
N GLU A 159 -17.73 -2.70 7.31
CA GLU A 159 -19.13 -2.29 7.08
C GLU A 159 -19.29 -1.43 5.81
N PRO A 160 -20.23 -1.73 4.90
CA PRO A 160 -20.46 -0.94 3.69
C PRO A 160 -20.77 0.55 3.97
N SER A 161 -21.55 0.85 5.02
CA SER A 161 -21.87 2.22 5.42
C SER A 161 -20.67 3.06 5.87
N ARG A 162 -19.53 2.41 6.09
CA ARG A 162 -18.28 3.00 6.57
C ARG A 162 -17.15 2.91 5.53
N THR A 163 -17.51 2.79 4.25
CA THR A 163 -16.53 2.56 3.17
C THR A 163 -15.75 1.26 3.41
N PHE A 164 -16.41 0.23 3.94
CA PHE A 164 -15.82 -1.07 4.28
C PHE A 164 -14.59 -0.99 5.21
N ALA A 165 -14.54 0.02 6.08
CA ALA A 165 -13.65 0.09 7.23
C ALA A 165 -14.47 -0.10 8.52
N ASP A 166 -13.81 -0.42 9.64
CA ASP A 166 -14.50 -0.62 10.92
C ASP A 166 -14.96 0.72 11.51
N ASN A 167 -14.08 1.72 11.49
CA ASN A 167 -14.22 3.01 12.18
C ASN A 167 -14.52 2.90 13.69
N ALA A 168 -14.12 1.80 14.31
CA ALA A 168 -14.12 1.63 15.75
C ALA A 168 -12.68 1.65 16.29
N GLU A 169 -12.53 1.76 17.61
CA GLU A 169 -11.23 1.56 18.23
C GLU A 169 -10.82 0.08 18.09
N THR A 170 -9.60 -0.16 17.60
CA THR A 170 -9.00 -1.47 17.28
C THR A 170 -9.24 -2.53 18.36
N ALA A 171 -9.26 -2.12 19.63
CA ALA A 171 -9.45 -2.96 20.81
C ALA A 171 -10.86 -3.57 20.98
N THR A 172 -11.83 -3.27 20.10
CA THR A 172 -13.25 -3.57 20.36
C THR A 172 -13.87 -4.63 19.45
N ARG A 173 -13.12 -5.21 18.49
CA ARG A 173 -13.66 -6.16 17.49
C ARG A 173 -12.82 -7.44 17.33
N GLY A 174 -13.47 -8.51 16.85
CA GLY A 174 -12.95 -9.89 16.85
C GLY A 174 -13.32 -10.66 18.13
N ILE A 175 -13.06 -11.97 18.17
CA ILE A 175 -13.27 -12.79 19.38
C ILE A 175 -12.36 -12.33 20.53
N GLY A 176 -11.15 -11.85 20.22
CA GLY A 176 -10.11 -11.54 21.21
C GLY A 176 -9.67 -10.09 21.29
N GLY A 177 -10.22 -9.20 20.45
CA GLY A 177 -9.64 -7.88 20.20
C GLY A 177 -8.46 -7.98 19.22
N VAL A 178 -8.39 -7.07 18.25
CA VAL A 178 -7.28 -7.00 17.29
C VAL A 178 -6.29 -5.91 17.71
N GLU A 179 -5.03 -6.04 17.29
CA GLU A 179 -3.96 -5.09 17.63
C GLU A 179 -3.61 -4.13 16.48
N ARG A 180 -4.17 -4.36 15.29
CA ARG A 180 -4.04 -3.48 14.14
C ARG A 180 -5.40 -3.04 13.63
N ASN A 181 -5.50 -1.76 13.29
CA ASN A 181 -6.68 -1.11 12.76
C ASN A 181 -7.16 -1.81 11.49
N THR A 182 -8.47 -1.98 11.35
CA THR A 182 -9.07 -2.61 10.16
C THR A 182 -9.13 -1.60 9.01
N PRO A 183 -8.32 -1.75 7.94
CA PRO A 183 -8.35 -0.83 6.82
C PRO A 183 -9.61 -1.02 5.98
N SER A 184 -9.94 -0.02 5.15
CA SER A 184 -10.96 -0.19 4.11
C SER A 184 -10.56 -1.29 3.12
N VAL A 185 -11.50 -2.17 2.74
CA VAL A 185 -11.29 -3.09 1.60
C VAL A 185 -11.61 -2.46 0.24
N VAL A 186 -12.14 -1.23 0.22
CA VAL A 186 -12.34 -0.47 -1.02
C VAL A 186 -10.96 -0.14 -1.60
N LEU A 187 -10.70 -0.66 -2.80
CA LEU A 187 -9.41 -0.61 -3.51
C LEU A 187 -8.35 -1.65 -3.10
N SER A 188 -8.64 -2.61 -2.20
CA SER A 188 -7.66 -3.66 -1.84
C SER A 188 -7.23 -4.52 -3.03
N ALA A 189 -8.13 -4.75 -4.00
CA ALA A 189 -7.82 -5.45 -5.25
C ALA A 189 -6.82 -4.72 -6.17
N TRP A 190 -6.50 -3.46 -5.90
CA TRP A 190 -5.46 -2.70 -6.60
C TRP A 190 -4.13 -2.71 -5.88
N SER A 191 -4.09 -3.21 -4.64
CA SER A 191 -2.93 -3.20 -3.78
C SER A 191 -2.02 -4.37 -4.13
N ARG A 192 -0.73 -4.09 -4.28
CA ARG A 192 0.29 -5.12 -4.47
C ARG A 192 0.39 -6.01 -3.23
N TRP A 193 0.48 -5.38 -2.06
CA TRP A 193 0.61 -6.04 -0.77
C TRP A 193 -0.66 -5.84 0.05
N GLN A 194 -1.05 -6.87 0.78
CA GLN A 194 -2.21 -6.85 1.66
C GLN A 194 -1.78 -6.87 3.13
N PHE A 195 -2.68 -6.49 4.03
CA PHE A 195 -2.37 -6.11 5.42
C PHE A 195 -1.43 -4.89 5.53
N TRP A 196 -1.26 -4.40 6.76
CA TRP A 196 -0.37 -3.27 7.08
C TRP A 196 1.12 -3.62 6.96
N ASP A 197 1.50 -4.87 7.23
CA ASP A 197 2.88 -5.36 7.19
C ASP A 197 3.24 -6.05 5.86
N GLY A 198 2.26 -6.21 4.97
CA GLY A 198 2.47 -6.85 3.67
C GLY A 198 2.67 -8.36 3.75
N ARG A 199 2.18 -9.04 4.80
CA ARG A 199 2.36 -10.50 4.95
C ARG A 199 1.59 -11.34 3.93
N ALA A 200 0.74 -10.72 3.11
CA ALA A 200 0.07 -11.36 1.98
C ALA A 200 0.31 -10.58 0.69
N ASP A 201 0.58 -11.30 -0.40
CA ASP A 201 0.95 -10.75 -1.69
C ASP A 201 -0.17 -10.82 -2.74
N SER A 202 -1.33 -11.35 -2.35
CA SER A 202 -2.56 -11.38 -3.13
C SER A 202 -3.78 -11.19 -2.24
N LEU A 203 -4.88 -10.75 -2.82
CA LEU A 203 -6.13 -10.54 -2.09
C LEU A 203 -6.72 -11.86 -1.61
N TRP A 204 -6.66 -12.91 -2.45
CA TRP A 204 -7.18 -14.22 -2.06
C TRP A 204 -6.37 -14.85 -0.93
N MET A 205 -5.04 -14.63 -0.88
CA MET A 205 -4.22 -15.05 0.26
C MET A 205 -4.60 -14.28 1.53
N GLN A 206 -4.82 -12.97 1.43
CA GLN A 206 -5.22 -12.16 2.58
C GLN A 206 -6.55 -12.64 3.17
N ALA A 207 -7.53 -12.94 2.32
CA ALA A 207 -8.86 -13.38 2.74
C ALA A 207 -8.85 -14.69 3.56
N LEU A 208 -7.78 -15.49 3.48
CA LEU A 208 -7.63 -16.72 4.27
C LEU A 208 -7.20 -16.46 5.71
N GLY A 209 -6.35 -15.45 5.93
CA GLY A 209 -5.71 -15.18 7.22
C GLY A 209 -6.70 -14.99 8.38
N PRO A 210 -7.74 -14.13 8.24
CA PRO A 210 -8.73 -13.90 9.29
C PRO A 210 -9.41 -15.16 9.83
N PHE A 211 -9.63 -16.18 8.98
CA PHE A 211 -10.25 -17.44 9.40
C PHE A 211 -9.42 -18.16 10.47
N GLU A 212 -8.11 -18.28 10.27
CA GLU A 212 -7.21 -19.03 11.17
C GLU A 212 -6.67 -18.17 12.33
N ALA A 213 -6.90 -16.86 12.32
CA ALA A 213 -6.50 -15.96 13.39
C ALA A 213 -7.40 -16.13 14.65
N PRO A 214 -6.84 -16.52 15.82
CA PRO A 214 -7.64 -16.80 17.02
C PRO A 214 -8.41 -15.57 17.55
N ALA A 215 -7.84 -14.38 17.39
CA ALA A 215 -8.46 -13.13 17.83
C ALA A 215 -9.54 -12.61 16.86
N GLU A 216 -9.59 -13.14 15.62
CA GLU A 216 -10.54 -12.73 14.59
C GLU A 216 -11.67 -13.76 14.48
N PHE A 217 -11.67 -14.66 13.49
CA PHE A 217 -12.70 -15.69 13.36
C PHE A 217 -12.49 -16.87 14.29
N GLY A 218 -11.24 -17.19 14.66
CA GLY A 218 -10.90 -18.37 15.46
C GLY A 218 -11.37 -19.68 14.85
N SER A 219 -11.41 -19.76 13.52
CA SER A 219 -11.86 -20.90 12.73
C SER A 219 -10.69 -21.81 12.33
N SER A 220 -10.97 -22.76 11.43
CA SER A 220 -9.96 -23.67 10.88
C SER A 220 -10.33 -24.10 9.47
N ARG A 221 -9.37 -24.66 8.71
CA ARG A 221 -9.62 -25.15 7.35
C ARG A 221 -10.75 -26.17 7.28
N LEU A 222 -10.73 -27.18 8.17
CA LEU A 222 -11.79 -28.18 8.24
C LEU A 222 -13.14 -27.56 8.58
N PHE A 223 -13.19 -26.64 9.56
CA PHE A 223 -14.43 -25.98 9.94
C PHE A 223 -15.04 -25.22 8.76
N VAL A 224 -14.22 -24.43 8.06
CA VAL A 224 -14.65 -23.70 6.86
C VAL A 224 -15.09 -24.69 5.76
N ALA A 225 -14.33 -25.74 5.48
CA ALA A 225 -14.70 -26.73 4.47
C ALA A 225 -16.04 -27.40 4.75
N HIS A 226 -16.30 -27.82 6.00
CA HIS A 226 -17.61 -28.35 6.42
C HIS A 226 -18.72 -27.32 6.24
N ARG A 227 -18.46 -26.04 6.55
CA ARG A 227 -19.46 -24.98 6.33
C ARG A 227 -19.79 -24.77 4.87
N ILE A 228 -18.78 -24.85 4.00
CA ILE A 228 -18.99 -24.81 2.55
C ILE A 228 -19.81 -26.02 2.09
N HIS A 229 -19.52 -27.22 2.58
CA HIS A 229 -20.29 -28.41 2.27
C HIS A 229 -21.75 -28.32 2.71
N ASP A 230 -22.00 -27.89 3.94
CA ASP A 230 -23.33 -27.96 4.52
C ASP A 230 -24.27 -26.87 4.01
N VAL A 231 -23.73 -25.71 3.62
CA VAL A 231 -24.54 -24.52 3.29
C VAL A 231 -24.31 -23.99 1.88
N TYR A 232 -23.10 -24.11 1.34
CA TYR A 232 -22.73 -23.45 0.09
C TYR A 232 -22.41 -24.40 -1.06
N LYS A 233 -22.60 -25.72 -0.88
CA LYS A 233 -22.27 -26.74 -1.88
C LYS A 233 -22.85 -26.44 -3.26
N ASP A 234 -24.14 -26.12 -3.35
CA ASP A 234 -24.82 -25.86 -4.62
C ASP A 234 -24.29 -24.61 -5.34
N ALA A 235 -23.78 -23.63 -4.59
CA ALA A 235 -23.14 -22.43 -5.15
C ALA A 235 -21.65 -22.68 -5.48
N TYR A 236 -20.98 -23.55 -4.72
CA TYR A 236 -19.55 -23.83 -4.82
C TYR A 236 -19.20 -24.77 -5.98
N GLU A 237 -19.89 -25.92 -6.08
CA GLU A 237 -19.50 -26.98 -7.01
C GLU A 237 -19.52 -26.58 -8.50
N PRO A 238 -20.45 -25.72 -8.97
CA PRO A 238 -20.41 -25.22 -10.35
C PRO A 238 -19.16 -24.39 -10.70
N ILE A 239 -18.50 -23.79 -9.70
CA ILE A 239 -17.36 -22.86 -9.87
C ILE A 239 -16.03 -23.59 -9.70
N PHE A 240 -15.97 -24.46 -8.69
CA PHE A 240 -14.74 -25.08 -8.22
C PHE A 240 -14.66 -26.59 -8.42
N GLY A 241 -15.75 -27.22 -8.84
CA GLY A 241 -15.85 -28.68 -8.94
C GLY A 241 -16.30 -29.32 -7.62
N PRO A 242 -16.41 -30.67 -7.60
CA PRO A 242 -17.01 -31.40 -6.50
C PRO A 242 -16.23 -31.24 -5.20
N LEU A 243 -16.95 -31.16 -4.08
CA LEU A 243 -16.34 -31.16 -2.75
C LEU A 243 -15.84 -32.58 -2.37
N PRO A 244 -14.83 -32.69 -1.48
CA PRO A 244 -14.54 -33.97 -0.83
C PRO A 244 -15.76 -34.47 -0.04
N ASP A 245 -15.80 -35.77 0.27
CA ASP A 245 -16.88 -36.40 1.05
C ASP A 245 -16.80 -36.00 2.53
N LEU A 246 -17.06 -34.73 2.81
CA LEU A 246 -16.98 -34.11 4.14
C LEU A 246 -18.03 -34.68 5.10
N ALA A 247 -19.02 -35.43 4.61
CA ALA A 247 -19.94 -36.18 5.46
C ALA A 247 -19.25 -37.33 6.23
N ASP A 248 -18.12 -37.85 5.72
CA ASP A 248 -17.28 -38.80 6.46
C ASP A 248 -16.43 -38.08 7.50
N THR A 249 -17.02 -37.83 8.68
CA THR A 249 -16.35 -37.10 9.77
C THR A 249 -15.21 -37.88 10.43
N LEU A 250 -15.06 -39.18 10.15
CA LEU A 250 -13.90 -39.95 10.59
C LEU A 250 -12.68 -39.66 9.70
N ARG A 251 -12.93 -39.46 8.41
CA ARG A 251 -11.90 -39.06 7.43
C ARG A 251 -11.62 -37.55 7.45
N TYR A 252 -12.66 -36.74 7.62
CA TYR A 252 -12.59 -35.28 7.68
C TYR A 252 -13.16 -34.77 9.02
N PRO A 253 -12.34 -34.68 10.08
CA PRO A 253 -12.79 -34.21 11.38
C PRO A 253 -13.52 -32.86 11.32
N PRO A 254 -14.43 -32.54 12.25
CA PRO A 254 -15.25 -31.31 12.18
C PRO A 254 -14.43 -30.00 12.20
N SER A 255 -13.23 -30.02 12.77
CA SER A 255 -12.35 -28.87 12.90
C SER A 255 -10.88 -29.30 12.94
N GLY A 256 -10.00 -28.34 12.68
CA GLY A 256 -8.55 -28.53 12.57
C GLY A 256 -7.97 -27.86 11.32
N GLY A 257 -6.69 -27.54 11.43
CA GLY A 257 -5.81 -27.04 10.37
C GLY A 257 -4.37 -27.48 10.69
N PRO A 258 -3.36 -27.09 9.90
CA PRO A 258 -1.97 -27.48 10.15
C PRO A 258 -1.53 -27.24 11.59
N GLY A 259 -0.92 -28.25 12.21
CA GLY A 259 -0.50 -28.22 13.62
C GLY A 259 -1.53 -28.77 14.60
N ALA A 260 -2.79 -28.97 14.18
CA ALA A 260 -3.79 -29.68 14.98
C ALA A 260 -3.66 -31.19 14.77
N SER A 261 -3.55 -31.97 15.85
CA SER A 261 -3.30 -33.42 15.76
C SER A 261 -4.29 -34.19 14.89
N ALA A 262 -5.57 -33.80 14.90
CA ALA A 262 -6.60 -34.43 14.07
C ALA A 262 -6.39 -34.16 12.56
N TYR A 263 -5.96 -32.95 12.20
CA TYR A 263 -5.66 -32.59 10.82
C TYR A 263 -4.34 -33.22 10.35
N ASP A 264 -3.30 -33.18 11.20
CA ASP A 264 -1.98 -33.72 10.88
C ASP A 264 -1.97 -35.27 10.78
N ALA A 265 -2.98 -35.95 11.35
CA ALA A 265 -3.19 -37.38 11.18
C ALA A 265 -3.88 -37.77 9.87
N MET A 266 -4.52 -36.83 9.16
CA MET A 266 -5.19 -37.10 7.89
C MET A 266 -4.18 -37.44 6.79
N PRO A 267 -4.56 -38.27 5.80
CA PRO A 267 -3.78 -38.45 4.58
C PRO A 267 -3.45 -37.11 3.90
N GLU A 268 -2.26 -37.00 3.31
CA GLU A 268 -1.83 -35.76 2.64
C GLU A 268 -2.81 -35.31 1.55
N SER A 269 -3.35 -36.24 0.77
CA SER A 269 -4.38 -35.96 -0.24
C SER A 269 -5.67 -35.37 0.35
N ASP A 270 -6.03 -35.76 1.58
CA ASP A 270 -7.23 -35.27 2.25
C ASP A 270 -7.00 -33.88 2.83
N ARG A 271 -5.80 -33.62 3.38
CA ARG A 271 -5.37 -32.27 3.76
C ARG A 271 -5.33 -31.33 2.58
N ASP A 272 -4.82 -31.79 1.44
CA ASP A 272 -4.78 -31.02 0.20
C ASP A 272 -6.19 -30.74 -0.33
N ALA A 273 -7.10 -31.71 -0.28
CA ALA A 273 -8.50 -31.51 -0.66
C ALA A 273 -9.19 -30.44 0.21
N VAL A 274 -9.01 -30.51 1.54
CA VAL A 274 -9.55 -29.50 2.46
C VAL A 274 -8.91 -28.13 2.24
N THR A 275 -7.58 -28.09 2.03
CA THR A 275 -6.88 -26.83 1.75
C THR A 275 -7.31 -26.23 0.42
N ALA A 276 -7.61 -27.04 -0.60
CA ALA A 276 -8.15 -26.56 -1.86
C ALA A 276 -9.51 -25.87 -1.69
N VAL A 277 -10.42 -26.46 -0.89
CA VAL A 277 -11.70 -25.82 -0.54
C VAL A 277 -11.48 -24.49 0.17
N PHE A 278 -10.56 -24.47 1.15
CA PHE A 278 -10.20 -23.26 1.90
C PHE A 278 -9.64 -22.16 0.98
N VAL A 279 -8.71 -22.49 0.08
CA VAL A 279 -8.17 -21.54 -0.92
C VAL A 279 -9.27 -21.01 -1.85
N ASN A 280 -10.20 -21.85 -2.28
CA ASN A 280 -11.30 -21.45 -3.15
C ASN A 280 -12.25 -20.45 -2.45
N VAL A 281 -12.45 -20.57 -1.14
CA VAL A 281 -13.16 -19.56 -0.32
C VAL A 281 -12.45 -18.20 -0.40
N GLY A 282 -11.14 -18.16 -0.18
CA GLY A 282 -10.36 -16.93 -0.31
C GLY A 282 -10.43 -16.32 -1.72
N LYS A 283 -10.40 -17.16 -2.76
CA LYS A 283 -10.53 -16.74 -4.17
C LYS A 283 -11.91 -16.16 -4.50
N ALA A 284 -12.99 -16.75 -3.94
CA ALA A 284 -14.35 -16.23 -4.10
C ALA A 284 -14.53 -14.87 -3.39
N ILE A 285 -14.04 -14.73 -2.15
CA ILE A 285 -14.06 -13.47 -1.40
C ILE A 285 -13.26 -12.39 -2.16
N ALA A 286 -12.07 -12.72 -2.65
CA ALA A 286 -11.27 -11.80 -3.45
C ALA A 286 -11.99 -11.36 -4.73
N ALA A 287 -12.74 -12.25 -5.39
CA ALA A 287 -13.57 -11.90 -6.55
C ALA A 287 -14.69 -10.91 -6.17
N TYR A 288 -15.30 -11.07 -5.00
CA TYR A 288 -16.28 -10.12 -4.47
C TYR A 288 -15.67 -8.73 -4.23
N GLU A 289 -14.58 -8.66 -3.48
CA GLU A 289 -13.93 -7.37 -3.17
C GLU A 289 -13.39 -6.68 -4.44
N ARG A 290 -12.95 -7.47 -5.42
CA ARG A 290 -12.54 -6.99 -6.75
C ARG A 290 -13.71 -6.43 -7.57
N SER A 291 -14.97 -6.77 -7.24
CA SER A 291 -16.17 -6.22 -7.89
C SER A 291 -16.42 -4.74 -7.54
N PHE A 292 -15.79 -4.21 -6.49
CA PHE A 292 -15.98 -2.82 -6.10
C PHE A 292 -15.47 -1.86 -7.18
N ARG A 293 -16.28 -0.86 -7.49
CA ARG A 293 -15.97 0.24 -8.40
C ARG A 293 -16.07 1.54 -7.63
N THR A 294 -15.03 2.36 -7.72
CA THR A 294 -14.98 3.67 -7.08
C THR A 294 -15.40 4.75 -8.07
N TYR A 295 -16.00 5.81 -7.54
CA TYR A 295 -16.30 7.02 -8.30
C TYR A 295 -15.16 8.03 -8.16
N GLY A 296 -15.05 8.93 -9.14
CA GLY A 296 -14.11 10.04 -9.09
C GLY A 296 -14.40 10.96 -7.90
N THR A 297 -13.34 11.51 -7.32
CA THR A 297 -13.37 12.46 -6.21
C THR A 297 -13.44 13.91 -6.70
N ALA A 298 -13.50 14.87 -5.78
CA ALA A 298 -13.39 16.28 -6.12
C ALA A 298 -12.02 16.62 -6.77
N LEU A 299 -10.95 15.93 -6.36
CA LEU A 299 -9.64 16.01 -7.00
C LEU A 299 -9.70 15.53 -8.47
N ASP A 300 -10.37 14.41 -8.75
CA ASP A 300 -10.50 13.90 -10.12
C ASP A 300 -11.32 14.84 -11.02
N SER A 301 -12.34 15.50 -10.44
CA SER A 301 -13.14 16.53 -11.12
C SER A 301 -12.31 17.77 -11.42
N TYR A 302 -11.56 18.29 -10.45
CA TYR A 302 -10.66 19.44 -10.64
C TYR A 302 -9.65 19.19 -11.75
N ARG A 303 -8.98 18.04 -11.70
CA ARG A 303 -8.02 17.60 -12.73
C ARG A 303 -8.66 17.53 -14.12
N SER A 304 -9.95 17.23 -14.20
CA SER A 304 -10.69 17.10 -15.47
C SER A 304 -11.16 18.45 -16.03
N GLY A 305 -10.78 19.57 -15.41
CA GLY A 305 -11.04 20.92 -15.88
C GLY A 305 -12.16 21.65 -15.13
N TYR A 306 -12.79 21.02 -14.14
CA TYR A 306 -13.80 21.67 -13.31
C TYR A 306 -13.12 22.50 -12.21
N ALA A 307 -12.71 23.72 -12.55
CA ALA A 307 -11.91 24.58 -11.66
C ALA A 307 -12.53 24.84 -10.27
N ASP A 308 -13.87 24.80 -10.18
CA ASP A 308 -14.64 25.03 -8.95
C ASP A 308 -14.88 23.75 -8.14
N ALA A 309 -14.39 22.58 -8.61
CA ALA A 309 -14.48 21.33 -7.85
C ALA A 309 -13.64 21.36 -6.56
N LEU A 310 -12.62 22.23 -6.51
CA LEU A 310 -11.86 22.53 -5.30
C LEU A 310 -12.02 24.01 -4.93
N THR A 311 -12.18 24.28 -3.64
CA THR A 311 -12.06 25.63 -3.08
C THR A 311 -10.60 26.10 -3.07
N ASP A 312 -10.35 27.40 -2.93
CA ASP A 312 -8.99 27.93 -2.83
C ASP A 312 -8.19 27.30 -1.69
N SER A 313 -8.81 27.13 -0.51
CA SER A 313 -8.18 26.47 0.64
C SER A 313 -7.78 25.02 0.33
N GLN A 314 -8.59 24.29 -0.43
CA GLN A 314 -8.27 22.91 -0.84
C GLN A 314 -7.14 22.89 -1.87
N LYS A 315 -7.08 23.87 -2.77
CA LYS A 315 -5.96 24.01 -3.73
C LYS A 315 -4.66 24.40 -3.00
N ASP A 316 -4.72 25.30 -2.02
CA ASP A 316 -3.60 25.60 -1.12
C ASP A 316 -3.12 24.34 -0.39
N GLY A 317 -4.06 23.53 0.09
CA GLY A 317 -3.79 22.23 0.69
C GLY A 317 -3.09 21.24 -0.23
N LEU A 318 -3.53 21.15 -1.48
CA LEU A 318 -2.91 20.29 -2.49
C LEU A 318 -1.50 20.76 -2.84
N LEU A 319 -1.28 22.07 -2.93
CA LEU A 319 0.05 22.64 -3.10
C LEU A 319 0.96 22.32 -1.90
N ALA A 320 0.43 22.44 -0.68
CA ALA A 320 1.16 22.06 0.53
C ALA A 320 1.49 20.56 0.52
N PHE A 321 0.56 19.69 0.12
CA PHE A 321 0.76 18.25 0.01
C PHE A 321 1.91 17.89 -0.95
N PHE A 322 2.02 18.57 -2.10
CA PHE A 322 3.12 18.39 -3.04
C PHE A 322 4.46 18.87 -2.50
N THR A 323 4.47 19.97 -1.74
CA THR A 323 5.71 20.66 -1.34
C THR A 323 6.21 20.30 0.06
N THR A 324 5.44 19.52 0.82
CA THR A 324 5.79 19.05 2.18
C THR A 324 6.33 17.62 2.19
N GLY A 325 6.34 16.94 1.04
CA GLY A 325 6.88 15.58 0.91
C GLY A 325 5.83 14.47 1.03
N CYS A 326 4.57 14.79 1.30
CA CYS A 326 3.48 13.80 1.36
C CYS A 326 3.39 12.98 0.06
N ALA A 327 3.55 13.65 -1.09
CA ALA A 327 3.52 13.03 -2.40
C ALA A 327 4.71 12.10 -2.71
N GLN A 328 5.72 11.98 -1.83
CA GLN A 328 6.82 11.03 -2.03
C GLN A 328 6.33 9.58 -1.85
N CYS A 329 5.49 9.34 -0.83
CA CYS A 329 4.87 8.03 -0.60
C CYS A 329 3.41 7.99 -1.09
N HIS A 330 2.68 9.11 -0.98
CA HIS A 330 1.25 9.17 -1.33
C HIS A 330 1.00 9.76 -2.72
N TRP A 331 1.50 9.07 -3.74
CA TRP A 331 1.30 9.44 -5.14
C TRP A 331 0.66 8.29 -5.95
N GLY A 332 0.27 8.58 -7.19
CA GLY A 332 -0.36 7.63 -8.09
C GLY A 332 -1.88 7.54 -7.89
N PRO A 333 -2.57 6.69 -8.69
CA PRO A 333 -4.03 6.64 -8.72
C PRO A 333 -4.68 6.36 -7.37
N ARG A 334 -4.02 5.67 -6.44
CA ARG A 334 -4.55 5.40 -5.09
C ARG A 334 -3.99 6.30 -4.00
N LEU A 335 -3.09 7.21 -4.35
CA LEU A 335 -2.32 8.03 -3.40
C LEU A 335 -1.54 7.16 -2.42
N THR A 336 -0.83 6.20 -2.96
CA THR A 336 0.07 5.28 -2.25
C THR A 336 1.02 4.66 -3.28
N ASP A 337 2.27 4.48 -2.88
CA ASP A 337 3.31 3.76 -3.59
C ASP A 337 3.29 2.25 -3.31
N ASP A 338 2.40 1.77 -2.43
CA ASP A 338 2.37 0.40 -1.87
C ASP A 338 3.72 -0.06 -1.26
N ALA A 339 4.60 0.86 -0.92
CA ALA A 339 5.87 0.58 -0.27
C ALA A 339 5.72 0.64 1.27
N PHE A 340 6.80 0.30 1.96
CA PHE A 340 6.84 0.22 3.42
C PHE A 340 7.71 1.35 3.94
N HIS A 341 7.21 2.07 4.96
CA HIS A 341 7.91 3.21 5.53
C HIS A 341 7.74 3.24 7.05
N VAL A 342 8.76 3.74 7.74
CA VAL A 342 8.72 3.98 9.19
C VAL A 342 8.30 5.43 9.44
N VAL A 343 7.01 5.62 9.75
CA VAL A 343 6.42 6.94 10.09
C VAL A 343 6.19 7.14 11.60
N ARG A 344 6.52 6.12 12.42
CA ARG A 344 6.38 6.13 13.90
C ARG A 344 4.99 6.53 14.41
N PHE A 345 3.92 5.98 13.84
CA PHE A 345 2.58 6.06 14.43
C PHE A 345 2.47 5.15 15.66
N PRO A 346 1.62 5.47 16.66
CA PRO A 346 1.51 4.64 17.85
C PRO A 346 0.98 3.23 17.54
N THR A 347 1.56 2.22 18.19
CA THR A 347 1.09 0.83 18.19
C THR A 347 -0.36 0.69 18.64
N GLY A 348 -1.02 -0.38 18.21
CA GLY A 348 -2.32 -0.81 18.74
C GLY A 348 -2.19 -1.93 19.80
N HIS A 349 -0.98 -2.41 20.09
CA HIS A 349 -0.74 -3.42 21.12
C HIS A 349 -1.19 -2.91 22.50
N HIS A 350 -1.94 -3.74 23.22
CA HIS A 350 -2.54 -3.35 24.52
C HIS A 350 -1.50 -3.10 25.62
N ASP A 351 -0.33 -3.73 25.52
CA ASP A 351 0.79 -3.53 26.46
C ASP A 351 1.65 -2.30 26.13
N GLY A 352 1.33 -1.58 25.04
CA GLY A 352 2.05 -0.41 24.56
C GLY A 352 3.41 -0.74 23.92
N SER A 353 3.68 -2.00 23.60
CA SER A 353 4.88 -2.43 22.90
C SER A 353 4.83 -2.08 21.41
N ALA A 354 5.98 -1.71 20.85
CA ALA A 354 6.08 -1.38 19.44
C ALA A 354 5.73 -2.57 18.55
N ASP A 355 4.93 -2.31 17.52
CA ASP A 355 4.63 -3.28 16.47
C ASP A 355 5.84 -3.39 15.51
N PRO A 356 6.43 -4.60 15.31
CA PRO A 356 7.56 -4.80 14.41
C PRO A 356 7.25 -4.55 12.92
N GLY A 357 5.97 -4.56 12.54
CA GLY A 357 5.53 -4.25 11.18
C GLY A 357 6.10 -5.21 10.14
N ARG A 358 6.66 -4.65 9.07
CA ARG A 358 7.16 -5.35 7.89
C ARG A 358 8.20 -6.43 8.21
N SER A 359 9.01 -6.30 9.26
CA SER A 359 9.98 -7.34 9.63
C SER A 359 9.29 -8.66 9.98
N GLU A 360 8.21 -8.62 10.77
CA GLU A 360 7.41 -9.80 11.10
C GLU A 360 6.55 -10.23 9.91
N GLY A 361 5.92 -9.27 9.22
CA GLY A 361 5.10 -9.56 8.05
C GLY A 361 5.87 -10.27 6.94
N ARG A 362 7.15 -9.94 6.75
CA ARG A 362 8.04 -10.64 5.82
C ARG A 362 8.27 -12.09 6.24
N ALA A 363 8.58 -12.34 7.51
CA ALA A 363 8.80 -13.70 8.00
C ALA A 363 7.53 -14.56 7.81
N ALA A 364 6.35 -14.00 8.11
CA ALA A 364 5.06 -14.64 7.89
C ALA A 364 4.75 -14.87 6.40
N TYR A 365 5.12 -13.94 5.52
CA TYR A 365 5.01 -14.11 4.08
C TYR A 365 5.90 -15.26 3.58
N GLU A 366 7.18 -15.29 3.98
CA GLU A 366 8.15 -16.30 3.54
C GLU A 366 7.77 -17.71 4.02
N SER A 367 7.14 -17.85 5.18
CA SER A 367 6.67 -19.14 5.70
C SER A 367 5.31 -19.58 5.13
N SER A 368 4.62 -18.72 4.38
CA SER A 368 3.29 -19.05 3.89
C SER A 368 3.31 -20.03 2.71
N GLU A 369 2.38 -20.98 2.70
CA GLU A 369 2.13 -21.84 1.54
C GLU A 369 1.27 -21.17 0.46
N PHE A 370 0.63 -20.03 0.77
CA PHE A 370 -0.36 -19.35 -0.08
C PHE A 370 0.23 -18.20 -0.92
N ARG A 371 1.55 -18.14 -1.05
CA ARG A 371 2.25 -17.14 -1.88
C ARG A 371 1.84 -17.30 -3.35
N VAL A 372 1.86 -16.21 -4.12
CA VAL A 372 1.49 -16.25 -5.55
C VAL A 372 2.40 -17.10 -6.44
N ASP A 373 3.59 -17.44 -5.95
CA ASP A 373 4.53 -18.36 -6.57
C ASP A 373 4.50 -19.78 -5.99
N GLY A 374 3.55 -20.04 -5.08
CA GLY A 374 3.27 -21.36 -4.52
C GLY A 374 2.26 -22.16 -5.36
N ARG A 375 2.06 -23.42 -4.95
CA ARG A 375 1.19 -24.40 -5.64
C ARG A 375 -0.30 -24.04 -5.69
N TRP A 376 -0.76 -23.15 -4.81
CA TRP A 376 -2.17 -22.76 -4.71
C TRP A 376 -2.55 -21.58 -5.62
N SER A 377 -1.57 -20.94 -6.24
CA SER A 377 -1.74 -19.91 -7.26
C SER A 377 -2.21 -20.52 -8.57
N ASP A 378 -3.18 -19.88 -9.23
CA ASP A 378 -3.62 -20.29 -10.58
C ASP A 378 -2.73 -19.72 -11.70
N SER A 379 -1.65 -19.02 -11.36
CA SER A 379 -0.81 -18.37 -12.36
C SER A 379 -0.06 -19.39 -13.21
N PRO A 380 -0.16 -19.34 -14.55
CA PRO A 380 0.57 -20.25 -15.44
C PRO A 380 2.08 -20.00 -15.42
N ALA A 381 2.49 -18.78 -15.06
CA ALA A 381 3.86 -18.37 -14.85
C ALA A 381 3.86 -17.51 -13.57
N PRO A 382 4.10 -18.10 -12.39
CA PRO A 382 3.99 -17.37 -11.14
C PRO A 382 4.92 -16.15 -11.15
N PRO A 383 4.39 -14.94 -10.87
CA PRO A 383 5.23 -13.76 -10.83
C PRO A 383 6.20 -13.90 -9.66
N ARG A 384 7.51 -13.86 -9.94
CA ARG A 384 8.51 -13.77 -8.88
C ARG A 384 8.42 -12.38 -8.27
N ARG A 385 7.98 -12.28 -7.01
CA ARG A 385 7.97 -11.02 -6.28
C ARG A 385 9.30 -10.84 -5.56
N VAL A 386 9.99 -9.74 -5.87
CA VAL A 386 11.15 -9.31 -5.09
C VAL A 386 10.64 -8.84 -3.72
N VAL A 387 11.17 -9.45 -2.68
CA VAL A 387 10.94 -9.08 -1.28
C VAL A 387 12.20 -8.36 -0.83
N HIS A 388 12.07 -7.07 -0.53
CA HIS A 388 13.15 -6.29 0.06
C HIS A 388 13.34 -6.64 1.54
N ASP A 389 14.40 -6.13 2.15
CA ASP A 389 14.74 -6.41 3.54
C ASP A 389 13.58 -6.11 4.51
N GLY A 390 13.52 -6.88 5.60
CA GLY A 390 12.46 -6.76 6.60
C GLY A 390 12.69 -5.54 7.46
N GLU A 391 12.18 -4.39 7.03
CA GLU A 391 12.33 -3.12 7.74
C GLU A 391 11.53 -3.13 9.06
N LEU A 392 12.26 -3.08 10.18
CA LEU A 392 11.67 -3.05 11.52
C LEU A 392 10.86 -1.76 11.71
N GLY A 393 9.58 -1.90 12.09
CA GLY A 393 8.66 -0.79 12.34
C GLY A 393 8.07 -0.14 11.09
N ALA A 394 8.38 -0.68 9.89
CA ALA A 394 7.83 -0.15 8.64
C ALA A 394 6.45 -0.72 8.38
N PHE A 395 5.55 0.11 7.86
CA PHE A 395 4.20 -0.28 7.45
C PHE A 395 3.91 0.20 6.04
N LYS A 396 3.03 -0.54 5.36
CA LYS A 396 2.58 -0.22 4.02
C LYS A 396 1.92 1.15 4.01
N THR A 397 2.31 2.02 3.08
CA THR A 397 1.63 3.29 2.82
C THR A 397 0.15 3.03 2.53
N PRO A 398 -0.80 3.43 3.39
CA PRO A 398 -2.21 3.20 3.10
C PRO A 398 -2.67 4.15 1.97
N PRO A 399 -3.62 3.72 1.12
CA PRO A 399 -4.24 4.62 0.16
C PRO A 399 -4.95 5.77 0.88
N LEU A 400 -4.83 7.00 0.36
CA LEU A 400 -5.52 8.18 0.94
C LEU A 400 -6.92 8.42 0.37
N ARG A 401 -7.31 7.65 -0.65
CA ARG A 401 -8.68 7.75 -1.17
C ARG A 401 -9.63 7.11 -0.17
N GLY A 402 -10.66 7.87 0.24
CA GLY A 402 -11.61 7.49 1.27
C GLY A 402 -11.19 7.86 2.68
N VAL A 403 -9.98 8.41 2.87
CA VAL A 403 -9.35 8.62 4.19
C VAL A 403 -10.25 9.38 5.18
N VAL A 404 -11.08 10.29 4.70
CA VAL A 404 -11.97 11.13 5.54
C VAL A 404 -13.03 10.33 6.30
N LEU A 405 -13.28 9.08 5.91
CA LEU A 405 -14.28 8.18 6.50
C LEU A 405 -13.67 6.92 7.12
N THR A 406 -12.35 6.85 7.31
CA THR A 406 -11.66 5.62 7.76
C THR A 406 -10.86 5.81 9.05
N GLY A 407 -11.21 6.82 9.84
CA GLY A 407 -10.62 7.01 11.17
C GLY A 407 -11.17 5.96 12.16
N PRO A 408 -10.48 5.63 13.26
CA PRO A 408 -9.18 6.18 13.68
C PRO A 408 -8.02 5.84 12.74
N TYR A 409 -6.93 6.61 12.81
CA TYR A 409 -5.83 6.58 11.85
C TYR A 409 -4.58 5.88 12.41
N GLY A 410 -3.72 5.44 11.47
CA GLY A 410 -2.52 4.66 11.76
C GLY A 410 -2.77 3.16 11.81
N HIS A 411 -1.68 2.37 11.77
CA HIS A 411 -1.77 0.91 11.84
C HIS A 411 -2.33 0.43 13.18
N GLY A 412 -2.09 1.16 14.28
CA GLY A 412 -2.65 0.84 15.60
C GLY A 412 -4.08 1.36 15.84
N GLY A 413 -4.59 2.26 15.00
CA GLY A 413 -5.97 2.80 15.11
C GLY A 413 -6.20 3.63 16.37
N SER A 414 -5.18 4.34 16.84
CA SER A 414 -5.21 5.14 18.09
C SER A 414 -5.24 6.65 17.86
N VAL A 415 -5.13 7.12 16.61
CA VAL A 415 -5.16 8.54 16.26
C VAL A 415 -6.58 8.93 15.82
N PRO A 416 -7.38 9.66 16.63
CA PRO A 416 -8.83 9.76 16.39
C PRO A 416 -9.23 10.69 15.24
N LEU A 417 -8.40 11.69 14.91
CA LEU A 417 -8.74 12.74 13.95
C LEU A 417 -7.72 12.81 12.81
N LEU A 418 -8.21 13.07 11.60
CA LEU A 418 -7.35 13.18 10.41
C LEU A 418 -6.31 14.28 10.58
N ARG A 419 -6.73 15.41 11.14
CA ARG A 419 -5.84 16.53 11.49
C ARG A 419 -4.71 16.11 12.43
N MET A 420 -4.99 15.24 13.40
CA MET A 420 -3.97 14.73 14.32
C MET A 420 -3.00 13.78 13.61
N ALA A 421 -3.48 12.99 12.64
CA ALA A 421 -2.59 12.17 11.82
C ALA A 421 -1.65 13.05 10.97
N VAL A 422 -2.14 14.16 10.41
CA VAL A 422 -1.30 15.13 9.68
C VAL A 422 -0.31 15.84 10.62
N ASP A 423 -0.76 16.27 11.80
CA ASP A 423 0.12 16.91 12.79
C ASP A 423 1.20 15.95 13.32
N LEU A 424 0.92 14.65 13.40
CA LEU A 424 1.91 13.65 13.78
C LEU A 424 3.02 13.52 12.74
N HIS A 425 2.70 13.60 11.44
CA HIS A 425 3.71 13.66 10.38
C HIS A 425 4.56 14.93 10.46
N ARG A 426 3.96 16.06 10.87
CA ARG A 426 4.68 17.33 11.05
C ARG A 426 5.85 17.18 12.03
N THR A 427 5.70 16.34 13.05
CA THR A 427 6.72 16.08 14.08
C THR A 427 7.49 14.79 13.86
N LEU A 428 7.41 14.18 12.67
CA LEU A 428 8.10 12.93 12.32
C LEU A 428 7.64 11.71 13.14
N GLY A 429 6.37 11.70 13.56
CA GLY A 429 5.81 10.61 14.36
C GLY A 429 6.00 10.78 15.86
N MET A 430 5.87 9.67 16.58
CA MET A 430 6.14 9.60 18.02
C MET A 430 7.64 9.88 18.31
N PRO A 431 7.96 10.53 19.44
CA PRO A 431 9.34 10.87 19.79
C PRO A 431 10.29 9.67 19.74
N GLN A 432 11.55 9.93 19.40
CA GLN A 432 12.61 8.93 19.49
C GLN A 432 12.70 8.39 20.93
N GLY A 433 12.78 7.06 21.08
CA GLY A 433 12.77 6.38 22.39
C GLY A 433 11.39 6.04 22.95
N SER A 434 10.29 6.41 22.28
CA SER A 434 8.95 5.90 22.62
C SER A 434 8.91 4.38 22.53
N THR A 435 8.36 3.71 23.54
CA THR A 435 8.17 2.24 23.56
C THR A 435 7.09 1.77 22.59
N MET A 436 6.22 2.68 22.15
CA MET A 436 5.09 2.38 21.25
C MET A 436 5.48 2.31 19.77
N THR A 437 6.75 2.55 19.44
CA THR A 437 7.25 2.62 18.06
C THR A 437 8.67 2.09 17.97
N THR A 438 9.03 1.51 16.83
CA THR A 438 10.37 0.99 16.56
C THR A 438 10.79 1.37 15.13
N GLY A 439 12.04 1.12 14.77
CA GLY A 439 12.60 1.49 13.48
C GLY A 439 13.11 2.94 13.40
N ASP A 440 13.95 3.17 12.40
CA ASP A 440 14.47 4.48 12.03
C ASP A 440 13.49 5.17 11.09
N VAL A 441 13.17 6.44 11.37
CA VAL A 441 12.22 7.24 10.57
C VAL A 441 12.65 7.25 9.11
N ASP A 442 11.66 7.12 8.22
CA ASP A 442 11.93 7.20 6.79
C ASP A 442 12.63 8.53 6.42
N PRO A 443 13.76 8.48 5.70
CA PRO A 443 14.52 9.66 5.30
C PRO A 443 13.73 10.73 4.54
N CYS A 444 12.67 10.33 3.85
CA CYS A 444 11.82 11.20 3.04
C CYS A 444 10.89 12.07 3.90
N LEU A 445 10.69 11.71 5.17
CA LEU A 445 9.88 12.49 6.11
C LEU A 445 10.66 13.70 6.58
N VAL A 446 10.12 14.89 6.29
CA VAL A 446 10.67 16.16 6.73
C VAL A 446 9.66 16.90 7.61
N PRO A 447 10.11 17.57 8.69
CA PRO A 447 9.22 18.36 9.50
C PRO A 447 8.73 19.56 8.70
N PHE A 448 7.53 20.05 9.03
CA PHE A 448 6.94 21.20 8.36
C PHE A 448 6.22 22.13 9.34
N ASP A 449 5.81 23.30 8.85
CA ASP A 449 5.17 24.31 9.69
C ASP A 449 3.73 23.95 10.07
N ALA A 450 3.31 24.33 11.27
CA ALA A 450 1.96 24.06 11.78
C ALA A 450 0.85 24.64 10.91
N ALA A 451 1.08 25.77 10.22
CA ALA A 451 0.11 26.38 9.31
C ALA A 451 -0.26 25.47 8.13
N ARG A 452 0.61 24.51 7.76
CA ARG A 452 0.32 23.56 6.67
C ARG A 452 -0.59 22.41 7.08
N VAL A 453 -0.74 22.14 8.38
CA VAL A 453 -1.57 21.03 8.88
C VAL A 453 -3.03 21.20 8.44
N ASP A 454 -3.58 22.40 8.62
CA ASP A 454 -4.97 22.68 8.28
C ASP A 454 -5.18 22.69 6.75
N ALA A 455 -4.21 23.24 6.01
CA ALA A 455 -4.25 23.23 4.55
C ALA A 455 -4.24 21.79 4.00
N ILE A 456 -3.29 20.95 4.43
CA ILE A 456 -3.22 19.54 4.01
C ILE A 456 -4.49 18.80 4.41
N THR A 457 -4.99 18.99 5.63
CA THR A 457 -6.25 18.36 6.09
C THR A 457 -7.44 18.78 5.21
N SER A 458 -7.52 20.05 4.80
CA SER A 458 -8.53 20.56 3.87
C SER A 458 -8.47 19.84 2.52
N PHE A 459 -7.27 19.66 1.96
CA PHE A 459 -7.08 18.87 0.74
C PHE A 459 -7.47 17.40 0.92
N LEU A 460 -7.07 16.73 2.00
CA LEU A 460 -7.47 15.34 2.25
C LEU A 460 -9.01 15.20 2.34
N GLY A 461 -9.70 16.25 2.79
CA GLY A 461 -11.15 16.43 2.72
C GLY A 461 -11.77 16.15 1.34
N THR A 462 -11.01 16.37 0.27
CA THR A 462 -11.46 16.23 -1.13
C THR A 462 -11.45 14.78 -1.62
N LEU A 463 -10.83 13.87 -0.86
CA LEU A 463 -10.56 12.49 -1.25
C LEU A 463 -11.65 11.52 -0.82
N GLY A 464 -12.82 12.00 -0.39
CA GLY A 464 -13.97 11.16 -0.07
C GLY A 464 -14.33 10.25 -1.25
N LEU A 465 -14.40 8.95 -0.99
CA LEU A 465 -14.72 7.94 -2.00
C LEU A 465 -16.20 7.54 -1.91
N GLY A 466 -16.89 7.65 -3.04
CA GLY A 466 -18.08 6.84 -3.29
C GLY A 466 -17.69 5.50 -3.93
N PHE A 467 -18.46 4.45 -3.67
CA PHE A 467 -18.29 3.16 -4.33
C PHE A 467 -19.63 2.55 -4.74
N SER A 468 -19.58 1.61 -5.67
CA SER A 468 -20.67 0.69 -6.00
C SER A 468 -20.12 -0.73 -6.13
N SER A 469 -20.98 -1.72 -5.89
CA SER A 469 -20.72 -3.09 -6.32
C SER A 469 -21.43 -3.35 -7.65
N THR A 470 -20.82 -4.14 -8.52
CA THR A 470 -21.47 -4.62 -9.76
C THR A 470 -22.44 -5.78 -9.52
N LEU A 471 -22.62 -6.22 -8.27
CA LEU A 471 -23.42 -7.38 -7.86
C LEU A 471 -24.66 -7.02 -7.04
#